data_AF-A0A5J4UZJ6-F1
#
_entry.id   AF-A0A5J4UZJ6-F1
#
_cell.length_a   1.000
_cell.length_b   1.000
_cell.length_c   1.000
_cell.angle_alpha   90.00
_cell.angle_beta   90.00
_cell.angle_gamma   90.00
#
_symmetry.space_group_name_H-M   'P 1'
#
loop_
_entity.id
_entity.type
_entity.pdbx_description
1 polymer ?
#
loop_
_entity_poly.entity_id
_entity_poly.type
_entity_poly.pdbx_seq_one_letter_code
_entity_poly.pdbx_strand_id
1 'polypeptide(L)'
;MKLFGILVALFALSCAQYEHEVANDSELRAAFINTTEWFDPEVQWRIYVTASFVVDTQISFTNLDEKRIMLHGAQTITSNIQALPLFQFGGLDLELTIKELSLIDSYGQGLINFISGELRIESGTFTGITTNSKTLIKATNSDVTIGDGLNLLTIENIQFGPLSCAVLLAGCKSATINKVGFYNLRTQTQLGDEKYLTPALTIFASNETIISITDSEFDGNSFNGQSAGSGALFIEFGDIKPKDSSVSLDIVSSRFYNNTGSVVGAIALRNRGLSEIKLERLLFRGNKYVGVGTVTNPKKSSCLFTFEDLKVQLGDDPFATCYATQQVDLLKSNLDETFGNQLPFFASLESSYYSAHLIPPAIKVYVQTEVPPEVIEPEEGQDEQVKEEADGSIDRPFSNFPQALSALSEYGGDMILKGDTYDLIDSVEISLYRGLNIGPETGKPSIYNVIRWVNQQSYSFHVISSAQVSVSSFRFIQGNIDGSLNTRSSQLFLVDRGSLSLKDVDFTTNLLSGIRSSGFINVNTGYLYADSCTFADGYFATDDTAVRIASPRLVDIKNSNFTDNQFGANSSAALTVTAI
;
A
#
# COMPACT_ATOMS: atom_id res chain seq x y z
N MET A 1 54.34 -12.72 38.53
CA MET A 1 52.93 -12.27 38.52
C MET A 1 52.83 -10.83 37.96
N LYS A 2 53.38 -10.61 36.75
CA LYS A 2 53.41 -9.30 36.04
C LYS A 2 53.11 -9.47 34.54
N LEU A 3 52.28 -10.46 34.19
CA LEU A 3 51.88 -10.72 32.79
C LEU A 3 50.35 -10.69 32.58
N PHE A 4 49.55 -10.54 33.63
CA PHE A 4 48.09 -10.60 33.54
C PHE A 4 47.39 -9.23 33.42
N GLY A 5 48.13 -8.13 33.54
CA GLY A 5 47.57 -6.77 33.42
C GLY A 5 47.50 -6.22 31.99
N ILE A 6 48.17 -6.86 31.02
CA ILE A 6 48.22 -6.39 29.63
C ILE A 6 47.14 -7.08 28.76
N LEU A 7 46.66 -8.27 29.16
CA LEU A 7 45.63 -8.98 28.39
C LEU A 7 44.22 -8.40 28.56
N VAL A 8 43.92 -7.77 29.70
CA VAL A 8 42.59 -7.14 29.96
C VAL A 8 42.47 -5.79 29.23
N ALA A 9 43.59 -5.12 28.94
CA ALA A 9 43.60 -3.93 28.09
C ALA A 9 43.51 -4.27 26.58
N LEU A 10 43.90 -5.48 26.17
CA LEU A 10 43.78 -5.94 24.77
C LEU A 10 42.40 -6.52 24.43
N PHE A 11 41.60 -6.94 25.41
CA PHE A 11 40.21 -7.37 25.18
C PHE A 11 39.19 -6.23 25.13
N ALA A 12 39.58 -5.00 25.46
CA ALA A 12 38.76 -3.79 25.27
C ALA A 12 38.91 -3.15 23.88
N LEU A 13 39.60 -3.81 22.95
CA LEU A 13 39.70 -3.43 21.53
C LEU A 13 38.58 -4.05 20.66
N SER A 14 37.57 -4.68 21.27
CA SER A 14 36.34 -5.05 20.57
C SER A 14 35.49 -3.81 20.27
N CYS A 15 35.50 -3.36 19.02
CA CYS A 15 34.67 -2.28 18.45
C CYS A 15 34.63 -0.99 19.29
N ALA A 16 35.67 -0.15 19.19
CA ALA A 16 35.57 1.24 19.63
C ALA A 16 34.54 1.97 18.75
N GLN A 17 33.28 2.02 19.17
CA GLN A 17 32.25 2.81 18.51
C GLN A 17 32.45 4.28 18.91
N TYR A 18 32.81 5.11 17.94
CA TYR A 18 32.88 6.56 18.12
C TYR A 18 31.54 7.17 17.70
N GLU A 19 30.79 7.67 18.69
CA GLU A 19 29.56 8.43 18.47
C GLU A 19 29.85 9.92 18.67
N HIS A 20 29.49 10.73 17.68
CA HIS A 20 29.67 12.17 17.67
C HIS A 20 28.31 12.85 17.64
N GLU A 21 27.95 13.51 18.73
CA GLU A 21 26.70 14.26 18.83
C GLU A 21 26.78 15.59 18.08
N VAL A 22 25.75 15.91 17.31
CA VAL A 22 25.65 17.16 16.55
C VAL A 22 24.27 17.80 16.75
N ALA A 23 24.26 19.09 17.07
CA ALA A 23 23.07 19.89 17.30
C ALA A 23 22.92 21.06 16.32
N ASN A 24 23.90 21.28 15.44
CA ASN A 24 23.89 22.36 14.44
C ASN A 24 24.75 22.03 13.19
N ASP A 25 24.64 22.87 12.14
CA ASP A 25 25.37 22.72 10.87
C ASP A 25 26.89 22.71 11.04
N SER A 26 27.43 23.55 11.93
CA SER A 26 28.88 23.63 12.14
C SER A 26 29.44 22.33 12.73
N GLU A 27 28.74 21.76 13.71
CA GLU A 27 29.08 20.46 14.30
C GLU A 27 28.92 19.32 13.30
N LEU A 28 27.84 19.30 12.50
CA LEU A 28 27.66 18.31 11.44
C LEU A 28 28.82 18.33 10.43
N ARG A 29 29.23 19.52 9.99
CA ARG A 29 30.41 19.68 9.09
C ARG A 29 31.68 19.19 9.75
N ALA A 30 31.93 19.59 10.99
CA ALA A 30 33.11 19.15 11.73
C ALA A 30 33.15 17.63 11.85
N ALA A 31 32.00 17.00 12.09
CA ALA A 31 31.88 15.55 12.15
C ALA A 31 32.32 14.86 10.85
N PHE A 32 31.92 15.39 9.68
CA PHE A 32 32.36 14.87 8.38
C PHE A 32 33.81 15.22 8.03
N ILE A 33 34.34 16.36 8.47
CA ILE A 33 35.77 16.67 8.29
C ILE A 33 36.62 15.67 9.07
N ASN A 34 36.22 15.35 10.31
CA ASN A 34 36.95 14.42 11.17
C ASN A 34 37.01 12.99 10.59
N THR A 35 36.04 12.58 9.76
CA THR A 35 36.11 11.26 9.09
C THR A 35 37.22 11.15 8.06
N THR A 36 37.71 12.29 7.54
CA THR A 36 38.76 12.33 6.51
C THR A 36 40.18 12.31 7.07
N GLU A 37 40.39 12.76 8.32
CA GLU A 37 41.74 13.00 8.84
C GLU A 37 42.30 11.80 9.62
N TRP A 38 41.46 11.05 10.34
CA TRP A 38 41.90 10.03 11.30
C TRP A 38 40.87 8.91 11.41
N PHE A 39 40.97 7.86 10.59
CA PHE A 39 40.07 6.72 10.82
C PHE A 39 40.54 5.38 10.28
N ASP A 40 40.45 4.38 11.16
CA ASP A 40 40.57 2.96 10.86
C ASP A 40 39.37 2.52 10.00
N PRO A 41 39.57 1.95 8.80
CA PRO A 41 38.49 1.52 7.91
C PRO A 41 37.59 0.43 8.53
N GLU A 42 38.02 -0.25 9.60
CA GLU A 42 37.21 -1.27 10.28
C GLU A 42 36.16 -0.69 11.26
N VAL A 43 36.26 0.59 11.64
CA VAL A 43 35.35 1.21 12.59
C VAL A 43 34.18 1.88 11.85
N GLN A 44 32.99 1.94 12.46
CA GLN A 44 31.87 2.73 11.93
C GLN A 44 31.82 4.09 12.63
N TRP A 45 31.86 5.18 11.87
CA TRP A 45 31.74 6.54 12.37
C TRP A 45 30.28 6.93 12.53
N ARG A 46 29.82 7.11 13.76
CA ARG A 46 28.41 7.37 14.07
C ARG A 46 28.21 8.84 14.41
N ILE A 47 27.34 9.52 13.67
CA ILE A 47 26.97 10.92 13.85
C ILE A 47 25.53 10.94 14.36
N TYR A 48 25.34 11.32 15.63
CA TYR A 48 24.03 11.37 16.26
C TYR A 48 23.48 12.80 16.25
N VAL A 49 22.41 13.02 15.52
CA VAL A 49 21.73 14.30 15.40
C VAL A 49 20.79 14.49 16.58
N THR A 50 21.14 15.38 17.51
CA THR A 50 20.44 15.59 18.78
C THR A 50 19.44 16.74 18.75
N ALA A 51 19.57 17.65 17.77
CA ALA A 51 18.64 18.76 17.57
C ALA A 51 18.33 18.97 16.07
N SER A 52 17.17 19.57 15.78
CA SER A 52 16.81 19.97 14.42
C SER A 52 17.47 21.29 14.04
N PHE A 53 18.01 21.40 12.83
CA PHE A 53 18.72 22.60 12.36
C PHE A 53 18.67 22.80 10.85
N VAL A 54 19.09 23.98 10.41
CA VAL A 54 19.18 24.38 9.00
C VAL A 54 20.62 24.29 8.51
N VAL A 55 20.81 23.85 7.27
CA VAL A 55 22.09 23.78 6.57
C VAL A 55 22.04 24.70 5.34
N ASP A 56 22.88 25.73 5.33
CA ASP A 56 22.88 26.76 4.26
C ASP A 56 23.90 26.50 3.14
N THR A 57 24.86 25.60 3.36
CA THR A 57 25.89 25.27 2.37
C THR A 57 25.98 23.76 2.14
N GLN A 58 26.37 23.34 0.94
CA GLN A 58 26.50 21.90 0.66
C GLN A 58 27.54 21.24 1.57
N ILE A 59 27.29 19.99 1.98
CA ILE A 59 28.27 19.11 2.62
C ILE A 59 28.74 18.12 1.54
N SER A 60 30.00 18.25 1.11
CA SER A 60 30.52 17.54 -0.07
C SER A 60 31.87 16.89 0.21
N PHE A 61 31.93 15.56 0.07
CA PHE A 61 33.13 14.75 0.26
C PHE A 61 33.11 13.56 -0.70
N THR A 62 33.89 13.63 -1.78
CA THR A 62 33.87 12.63 -2.88
C THR A 62 35.02 11.61 -2.82
N ASN A 63 35.86 11.68 -1.79
CA ASN A 63 37.02 10.80 -1.61
C ASN A 63 36.98 10.14 -0.21
N LEU A 64 35.81 9.64 0.19
CA LEU A 64 35.61 8.95 1.47
C LEU A 64 35.92 7.45 1.34
N ASP A 65 37.07 7.13 0.74
CA ASP A 65 37.46 5.75 0.44
C ASP A 65 37.55 4.92 1.73
N GLU A 66 36.98 3.71 1.68
CA GLU A 66 36.96 2.72 2.77
C GLU A 66 36.34 3.25 4.08
N LYS A 67 35.46 4.27 4.01
CA LYS A 67 34.81 4.84 5.19
C LYS A 67 33.43 4.24 5.40
N ARG A 68 33.08 4.04 6.68
CA ARG A 68 31.76 3.58 7.11
C ARG A 68 31.14 4.65 8.00
N ILE A 69 30.10 5.31 7.53
CA ILE A 69 29.48 6.47 8.19
C ILE A 69 28.00 6.17 8.44
N MET A 70 27.55 6.37 9.68
CA MET A 70 26.14 6.31 10.06
C MET A 70 25.69 7.67 10.55
N LEU A 71 24.75 8.30 9.85
CA LEU A 71 24.06 9.51 10.28
C LEU A 71 22.68 9.12 10.81
N HIS A 72 22.42 9.37 12.09
CA HIS A 72 21.16 8.93 12.70
C HIS A 72 20.58 9.93 13.71
N GLY A 73 19.27 9.81 13.95
CA GLY A 73 18.55 10.55 15.00
C GLY A 73 17.14 10.93 14.57
N ALA A 74 16.22 11.08 15.53
CA ALA A 74 14.81 11.37 15.26
C ALA A 74 14.52 12.86 14.91
N GLN A 75 15.54 13.59 14.44
CA GLN A 75 15.49 15.05 14.24
C GLN A 75 15.37 15.40 12.75
N THR A 76 15.18 16.70 12.49
CA THR A 76 15.05 17.24 11.14
C THR A 76 16.28 18.05 10.74
N ILE A 77 16.85 17.75 9.58
CA ILE A 77 17.85 18.60 8.92
C ILE A 77 17.17 19.27 7.73
N THR A 78 17.12 20.60 7.75
CA THR A 78 16.52 21.41 6.68
C THR A 78 17.61 21.98 5.80
N SER A 79 17.66 21.55 4.54
CA SER A 79 18.51 22.15 3.50
C SER A 79 17.93 23.49 3.05
N ASN A 80 18.74 24.54 3.16
CA ASN A 80 18.46 25.89 2.66
C ASN A 80 19.44 26.28 1.53
N ILE A 81 20.01 25.27 0.87
CA ILE A 81 20.99 25.43 -0.21
C ILE A 81 20.27 25.73 -1.53
N GLN A 82 20.70 26.77 -2.24
CA GLN A 82 19.97 27.30 -3.41
C GLN A 82 20.45 26.78 -4.77
N ALA A 83 21.55 26.02 -4.84
CA ALA A 83 22.11 25.58 -6.12
C ALA A 83 22.47 24.08 -6.21
N LEU A 84 22.71 23.43 -5.08
CA LEU A 84 23.34 22.11 -4.97
C LEU A 84 22.58 21.23 -3.96
N PRO A 85 22.68 19.90 -4.06
CA PRO A 85 22.06 19.02 -3.07
C PRO A 85 22.70 19.19 -1.69
N LEU A 86 21.97 18.85 -0.63
CA LEU A 86 22.48 18.89 0.76
C LEU A 86 23.78 18.11 0.93
N PHE A 87 23.76 16.85 0.53
CA PHE A 87 24.87 15.93 0.60
C PHE A 87 25.35 15.55 -0.79
N GLN A 88 26.66 15.65 -1.00
CA GLN A 88 27.35 15.09 -2.16
C GLN A 88 28.49 14.21 -1.69
N PHE A 89 28.29 12.89 -1.77
CA PHE A 89 29.22 11.92 -1.23
C PHE A 89 29.69 10.93 -2.29
N GLY A 90 30.93 10.47 -2.12
CA GLY A 90 31.47 9.38 -2.89
C GLY A 90 32.80 8.88 -2.35
N GLY A 91 33.17 7.68 -2.80
CA GLY A 91 34.39 6.98 -2.43
C GLY A 91 34.34 5.53 -2.91
N LEU A 92 35.50 4.92 -3.09
CA LEU A 92 35.62 3.48 -3.25
C LEU A 92 35.34 2.81 -1.91
N ASP A 93 34.47 1.79 -1.89
CA ASP A 93 34.09 1.06 -0.66
C ASP A 93 33.57 1.97 0.48
N LEU A 94 32.93 3.09 0.14
CA LEU A 94 32.21 3.96 1.08
C LEU A 94 30.89 3.29 1.50
N GLU A 95 30.62 3.15 2.79
CA GLU A 95 29.30 2.77 3.33
C GLU A 95 28.68 3.98 4.02
N LEU A 96 27.53 4.49 3.52
CA LEU A 96 26.75 5.54 4.16
C LEU A 96 25.39 4.99 4.59
N THR A 97 25.13 5.01 5.90
CA THR A 97 23.83 4.68 6.49
C THR A 97 23.14 5.94 7.01
N ILE A 98 21.88 6.14 6.64
CA ILE A 98 20.98 7.17 7.19
C ILE A 98 19.84 6.48 7.92
N LYS A 99 19.55 6.90 9.16
CA LYS A 99 18.53 6.24 10.00
C LYS A 99 17.71 7.23 10.83
N GLU A 100 16.39 7.07 10.81
CA GLU A 100 15.41 7.80 11.64
C GLU A 100 15.34 9.32 11.41
N LEU A 101 16.03 9.84 10.39
CA LEU A 101 16.15 11.28 10.13
C LEU A 101 15.08 11.80 9.19
N SER A 102 14.64 13.02 9.44
CA SER A 102 13.84 13.78 8.47
C SER A 102 14.72 14.77 7.72
N LEU A 103 14.69 14.75 6.38
CA LEU A 103 15.42 15.69 5.53
C LEU A 103 14.44 16.52 4.70
N ILE A 104 14.60 17.84 4.74
CA ILE A 104 13.73 18.78 4.02
C ILE A 104 14.55 19.58 3.01
N ASP A 105 14.14 19.58 1.75
CA ASP A 105 14.73 20.39 0.68
C ASP A 105 13.95 21.69 0.43
N SER A 106 14.38 22.79 1.07
CA SER A 106 13.62 24.06 1.07
C SER A 106 13.68 24.82 -0.27
N TYR A 107 14.61 24.48 -1.15
CA TYR A 107 14.79 25.15 -2.45
C TYR A 107 14.74 24.19 -3.65
N GLY A 108 14.42 22.91 -3.43
CA GLY A 108 14.26 21.93 -4.50
C GLY A 108 15.56 21.64 -5.22
N GLN A 109 16.70 21.64 -4.51
CA GLN A 109 18.02 21.41 -5.12
C GLN A 109 18.52 19.96 -4.99
N GLY A 110 17.77 19.10 -4.32
CA GLY A 110 18.10 17.74 -3.98
C GLY A 110 18.64 17.61 -2.55
N LEU A 111 18.63 16.38 -2.04
CA LEU A 111 19.12 16.06 -0.70
C LEU A 111 20.39 15.24 -0.74
N ILE A 112 20.42 14.17 -1.54
CA ILE A 112 21.53 13.22 -1.56
C ILE A 112 21.94 13.00 -3.01
N ASN A 113 23.22 13.21 -3.30
CA ASN A 113 23.89 12.75 -4.50
C ASN A 113 25.06 11.86 -4.09
N PHE A 114 24.89 10.55 -4.26
CA PHE A 114 25.83 9.52 -3.82
C PHE A 114 26.45 8.81 -5.02
N ILE A 115 27.77 8.62 -5.01
CA ILE A 115 28.53 8.06 -6.14
C ILE A 115 29.51 7.02 -5.62
N SER A 116 29.39 5.77 -6.09
CA SER A 116 30.25 4.64 -5.68
C SER A 116 30.08 4.25 -4.20
N GLY A 117 30.24 2.95 -3.89
CA GLY A 117 30.03 2.40 -2.55
C GLY A 117 28.58 1.98 -2.25
N GLU A 118 28.25 1.84 -0.98
CA GLU A 118 26.94 1.43 -0.45
C GLU A 118 26.20 2.62 0.17
N LEU A 119 24.96 2.86 -0.26
CA LEU A 119 24.01 3.79 0.35
C LEU A 119 22.86 3.02 0.98
N ARG A 120 22.71 3.14 2.30
CA ARG A 120 21.59 2.60 3.06
C ARG A 120 20.79 3.72 3.72
N ILE A 121 19.48 3.75 3.50
CA ILE A 121 18.57 4.70 4.16
C ILE A 121 17.49 3.88 4.85
N GLU A 122 17.64 3.57 6.14
CA GLU A 122 16.78 2.59 6.82
C GLU A 122 15.36 3.12 7.10
N SER A 123 15.25 4.38 7.51
CA SER A 123 13.99 5.01 7.89
C SER A 123 14.13 6.53 7.90
N GLY A 124 13.01 7.24 7.83
CA GLY A 124 12.98 8.70 7.83
C GLY A 124 11.86 9.28 6.98
N THR A 125 11.83 10.60 6.90
CA THR A 125 10.87 11.36 6.08
C THR A 125 11.62 12.33 5.19
N PHE A 126 11.37 12.28 3.89
CA PHE A 126 12.03 13.11 2.89
C PHE A 126 10.99 13.96 2.18
N THR A 127 11.10 15.28 2.34
CA THR A 127 10.18 16.24 1.71
C THR A 127 10.95 17.33 0.99
N GLY A 128 10.23 18.11 0.19
CA GLY A 128 10.80 19.23 -0.55
C GLY A 128 9.72 20.20 -0.97
N ILE A 129 10.08 21.13 -1.85
CA ILE A 129 9.14 22.11 -2.37
C ILE A 129 8.16 21.53 -3.37
N THR A 130 6.98 22.13 -3.44
CA THR A 130 5.91 21.76 -4.37
C THR A 130 6.07 22.41 -5.74
N THR A 131 7.26 22.92 -6.09
CA THR A 131 7.53 23.60 -7.37
C THR A 131 8.97 23.39 -7.84
N ASN A 132 9.15 22.77 -9.01
CA ASN A 132 10.45 22.67 -9.70
C ASN A 132 11.59 22.02 -8.89
N SER A 133 11.27 20.99 -8.11
CA SER A 133 12.29 20.25 -7.37
C SER A 133 13.20 19.45 -8.31
N LYS A 134 14.49 19.47 -8.03
CA LYS A 134 15.46 18.49 -8.53
C LYS A 134 15.27 17.15 -7.82
N THR A 135 16.01 16.14 -8.28
CA THR A 135 15.99 14.81 -7.66
C THR A 135 16.41 14.85 -6.19
N LEU A 136 15.59 14.27 -5.30
CA LEU A 136 15.91 14.24 -3.87
C LEU A 136 17.07 13.30 -3.58
N ILE A 137 16.97 12.05 -4.03
CA ILE A 137 17.97 11.02 -3.78
C ILE A 137 18.45 10.49 -5.12
N LYS A 138 19.73 10.72 -5.40
CA LYS A 138 20.42 10.20 -6.57
C LYS A 138 21.57 9.31 -6.12
N ALA A 139 21.60 8.07 -6.63
CA ALA A 139 22.72 7.17 -6.44
C ALA A 139 23.24 6.68 -7.81
N THR A 140 24.56 6.70 -7.98
CA THR A 140 25.21 6.30 -9.25
C THR A 140 26.34 5.32 -9.00
N ASN A 141 26.31 4.17 -9.68
CA ASN A 141 27.31 3.09 -9.56
C ASN A 141 27.49 2.61 -8.10
N SER A 142 26.39 2.50 -7.36
CA SER A 142 26.38 2.16 -5.94
C SER A 142 25.56 0.90 -5.68
N ASP A 143 25.75 0.28 -4.52
CA ASP A 143 24.81 -0.66 -3.94
C ASP A 143 23.83 0.13 -3.05
N VAL A 144 22.53 -0.01 -3.28
CA VAL A 144 21.53 0.88 -2.68
C VAL A 144 20.47 0.08 -1.95
N THR A 145 20.22 0.44 -0.70
CA THR A 145 19.06 0.00 0.08
C THR A 145 18.30 1.22 0.60
N ILE A 146 17.03 1.38 0.23
CA ILE A 146 16.15 2.44 0.75
C ILE A 146 14.97 1.77 1.44
N GLY A 147 14.74 2.19 2.68
CA GLY A 147 13.92 1.52 3.68
C GLY A 147 14.67 0.34 4.30
N ASP A 148 13.95 -0.71 4.69
CA ASP A 148 14.43 -1.85 5.50
C ASP A 148 14.42 -1.66 7.04
N GLY A 149 14.00 -0.47 7.51
CA GLY A 149 13.74 -0.21 8.93
C GLY A 149 12.46 -0.86 9.47
N LEU A 150 12.25 -0.71 10.79
CA LEU A 150 11.01 -1.12 11.45
C LEU A 150 9.81 -0.27 10.99
N ASN A 151 10.05 1.01 10.72
CA ASN A 151 9.06 1.98 10.31
C ASN A 151 9.10 2.20 8.79
N LEU A 152 7.95 2.51 8.21
CA LEU A 152 7.86 2.93 6.80
C LEU A 152 8.68 4.21 6.58
N LEU A 153 9.54 4.20 5.57
CA LEU A 153 10.19 5.42 5.07
C LEU A 153 9.22 6.17 4.15
N THR A 154 9.11 7.49 4.31
CA THR A 154 8.14 8.27 3.54
C THR A 154 8.82 9.34 2.66
N ILE A 155 8.41 9.42 1.39
CA ILE A 155 8.75 10.50 0.47
C ILE A 155 7.46 11.09 -0.11
N GLU A 156 7.19 12.36 0.13
CA GLU A 156 5.86 12.90 -0.17
C GLU A 156 5.79 14.37 -0.57
N ASN A 157 4.72 14.70 -1.31
CA ASN A 157 4.24 16.07 -1.56
C ASN A 157 5.23 16.98 -2.31
N ILE A 158 5.88 16.45 -3.36
CA ILE A 158 6.88 17.18 -4.15
C ILE A 158 6.45 17.30 -5.61
N GLN A 159 6.78 18.43 -6.22
CA GLN A 159 6.64 18.62 -7.66
C GLN A 159 8.00 18.75 -8.35
N PHE A 160 8.35 17.79 -9.19
CA PHE A 160 9.63 17.69 -9.88
C PHE A 160 9.66 18.46 -11.19
N GLY A 161 10.77 19.16 -11.42
CA GLY A 161 11.11 19.78 -12.70
C GLY A 161 11.56 18.75 -13.74
N PRO A 162 12.04 19.22 -14.91
CA PRO A 162 12.60 18.37 -15.95
C PRO A 162 13.71 17.46 -15.43
N LEU A 163 13.79 16.25 -16.00
CA LEU A 163 14.81 15.24 -15.67
C LEU A 163 14.99 14.93 -14.18
N SER A 164 13.94 15.08 -13.37
CA SER A 164 13.98 14.94 -11.91
C SER A 164 12.88 14.02 -11.37
N CYS A 165 13.12 13.41 -10.22
CA CYS A 165 12.22 12.47 -9.53
C CYS A 165 12.59 12.33 -8.04
N ALA A 166 11.80 11.64 -7.22
CA ALA A 166 12.18 11.43 -5.81
C ALA A 166 13.46 10.59 -5.68
N VAL A 167 13.49 9.43 -6.33
CA VAL A 167 14.64 8.52 -6.30
C VAL A 167 15.10 8.21 -7.72
N LEU A 168 16.38 8.46 -8.00
CA LEU A 168 17.06 8.12 -9.25
C LEU A 168 18.23 7.18 -8.96
N LEU A 169 18.14 5.94 -9.47
CA LEU A 169 19.21 4.96 -9.37
C LEU A 169 19.79 4.71 -10.77
N ALA A 170 21.09 4.88 -10.95
CA ALA A 170 21.75 4.72 -12.25
C ALA A 170 23.01 3.86 -12.14
N GLY A 171 23.09 2.80 -12.93
CA GLY A 171 24.27 1.91 -12.97
C GLY A 171 24.55 1.17 -11.65
N CYS A 172 23.57 1.12 -10.73
CA CYS A 172 23.70 0.45 -9.44
C CYS A 172 23.82 -1.07 -9.64
N LYS A 173 24.66 -1.75 -8.85
CA LYS A 173 24.80 -3.21 -8.93
C LYS A 173 23.69 -3.92 -8.16
N SER A 174 23.32 -3.42 -6.99
CA SER A 174 22.05 -3.79 -6.34
C SER A 174 21.19 -2.57 -6.02
N ALA A 175 19.87 -2.72 -6.18
CA ALA A 175 18.87 -1.73 -5.78
C ALA A 175 17.73 -2.40 -5.01
N THR A 176 17.70 -2.20 -3.70
CA THR A 176 16.67 -2.70 -2.78
C THR A 176 15.81 -1.54 -2.30
N ILE A 177 14.51 -1.60 -2.54
CA ILE A 177 13.51 -0.66 -2.04
C ILE A 177 12.53 -1.45 -1.18
N ASN A 178 12.52 -1.25 0.13
CA ASN A 178 11.76 -2.08 1.05
C ASN A 178 10.99 -1.23 2.08
N LYS A 179 9.67 -1.37 2.20
CA LYS A 179 8.86 -0.56 3.15
C LYS A 179 9.04 0.95 2.94
N VAL A 180 8.82 1.39 1.70
CA VAL A 180 8.89 2.80 1.32
C VAL A 180 7.56 3.27 0.76
N GLY A 181 7.04 4.39 1.27
CA GLY A 181 5.86 5.08 0.78
C GLY A 181 6.23 6.28 -0.09
N PHE A 182 5.75 6.29 -1.34
CA PHE A 182 5.88 7.37 -2.32
C PHE A 182 4.51 8.01 -2.54
N TYR A 183 4.29 9.20 -1.97
CA TYR A 183 2.97 9.82 -1.90
C TYR A 183 2.89 11.17 -2.61
N ASN A 184 1.88 11.33 -3.47
CA ASN A 184 1.55 12.62 -4.09
C ASN A 184 2.72 13.30 -4.84
N LEU A 185 3.62 12.51 -5.42
CA LEU A 185 4.76 13.01 -6.18
C LEU A 185 4.34 13.32 -7.61
N ARG A 186 4.66 14.52 -8.10
CA ARG A 186 4.15 14.98 -9.40
C ARG A 186 5.26 15.57 -10.24
N THR A 187 5.17 15.45 -11.56
CA THR A 187 5.95 16.32 -12.44
C THR A 187 5.26 17.68 -12.56
N GLN A 188 6.02 18.70 -12.94
CA GLN A 188 5.42 19.98 -13.32
C GLN A 188 4.46 19.82 -14.49
N THR A 189 3.46 20.71 -14.53
CA THR A 189 2.60 20.86 -15.69
C THR A 189 3.46 21.40 -16.84
N GLN A 190 3.46 20.70 -17.97
CA GLN A 190 4.34 21.03 -19.09
C GLN A 190 4.23 22.48 -19.57
N LEU A 191 5.40 23.10 -19.75
CA LEU A 191 5.59 24.37 -20.47
C LEU A 191 6.56 24.12 -21.66
N GLY A 192 6.22 23.23 -22.60
CA GLY A 192 7.00 22.99 -23.83
C GLY A 192 7.53 21.56 -24.02
N ASP A 193 8.67 21.41 -24.72
CA ASP A 193 9.26 20.13 -25.16
C ASP A 193 10.16 19.44 -24.10
N GLU A 194 9.97 19.80 -22.83
CA GLU A 194 10.79 19.30 -21.73
C GLU A 194 10.53 17.81 -21.46
N LYS A 195 11.62 17.08 -21.19
CA LYS A 195 11.60 15.66 -20.81
C LYS A 195 11.58 15.51 -19.30
N TYR A 196 10.68 14.66 -18.82
CA TYR A 196 10.51 14.37 -17.40
C TYR A 196 10.83 12.91 -17.10
N LEU A 197 11.24 12.64 -15.87
CA LEU A 197 11.34 11.28 -15.33
C LEU A 197 10.04 10.92 -14.60
N THR A 198 9.85 9.63 -14.34
CA THR A 198 8.75 9.16 -13.48
C THR A 198 8.95 9.73 -12.07
N PRO A 199 7.94 10.40 -11.47
CA PRO A 199 8.17 11.27 -10.32
C PRO A 199 8.53 10.52 -9.03
N ALA A 200 8.13 9.26 -8.85
CA ALA A 200 8.47 8.49 -7.66
C ALA A 200 9.82 7.77 -7.78
N LEU A 201 9.90 6.69 -8.56
CA LEU A 201 11.12 5.89 -8.69
C LEU A 201 11.50 5.68 -10.16
N THR A 202 12.73 6.06 -10.51
CA THR A 202 13.33 5.82 -11.82
C THR A 202 14.64 5.05 -11.65
N ILE A 203 14.76 3.91 -12.31
CA ILE A 203 15.96 3.06 -12.30
C ILE A 203 16.49 2.85 -13.72
N PHE A 204 17.76 3.22 -13.93
CA PHE A 204 18.53 2.89 -15.13
C PHE A 204 19.56 1.81 -14.77
N ALA A 205 19.20 0.56 -15.04
CA ALA A 205 19.97 -0.62 -14.68
C ALA A 205 21.13 -0.92 -15.65
N SER A 206 22.23 -1.43 -15.09
CA SER A 206 23.37 -1.99 -15.83
C SER A 206 23.13 -3.48 -16.16
N ASN A 207 24.10 -4.11 -16.79
CA ASN A 207 24.11 -5.53 -17.17
C ASN A 207 24.31 -6.50 -15.99
N GLU A 208 24.49 -5.99 -14.78
CA GLU A 208 24.69 -6.78 -13.55
C GLU A 208 23.71 -6.39 -12.45
N THR A 209 22.79 -5.45 -12.72
CA THR A 209 21.88 -4.93 -11.69
C THR A 209 20.88 -5.99 -11.22
N ILE A 210 20.79 -6.14 -9.90
CA ILE A 210 19.72 -6.88 -9.22
C ILE A 210 18.78 -5.87 -8.56
N ILE A 211 17.48 -5.94 -8.87
CA ILE A 211 16.46 -5.04 -8.33
C ILE A 211 15.47 -5.83 -7.47
N SER A 212 15.22 -5.34 -6.26
CA SER A 212 14.17 -5.85 -5.37
C SER A 212 13.32 -4.69 -4.84
N ILE A 213 12.02 -4.73 -5.07
CA ILE A 213 11.04 -3.76 -4.57
C ILE A 213 10.00 -4.52 -3.76
N THR A 214 9.99 -4.36 -2.44
CA THR A 214 9.19 -5.16 -1.50
C THR A 214 8.40 -4.30 -0.52
N ASP A 215 7.15 -4.67 -0.26
CA ASP A 215 6.31 -4.02 0.76
C ASP A 215 6.24 -2.48 0.63
N SER A 216 6.37 -1.96 -0.60
CA SER A 216 6.35 -0.53 -0.90
C SER A 216 4.99 -0.05 -1.39
N GLU A 217 4.69 1.22 -1.14
CA GLU A 217 3.45 1.86 -1.53
C GLU A 217 3.71 3.06 -2.44
N PHE A 218 2.98 3.12 -3.56
CA PHE A 218 2.99 4.24 -4.49
C PHE A 218 1.56 4.76 -4.62
N ASP A 219 1.25 5.92 -4.03
CA ASP A 219 -0.11 6.49 -4.08
C ASP A 219 -0.15 7.95 -4.55
N GLY A 220 -1.09 8.24 -5.45
CA GLY A 220 -1.40 9.58 -5.91
C GLY A 220 -0.31 10.26 -6.75
N ASN A 221 0.65 9.48 -7.28
CA ASN A 221 1.75 10.03 -8.07
C ASN A 221 1.30 10.37 -9.50
N SER A 222 1.78 11.47 -10.07
CA SER A 222 1.30 11.98 -11.36
C SER A 222 2.44 12.42 -12.28
N PHE A 223 2.56 11.76 -13.42
CA PHE A 223 3.45 12.11 -14.50
C PHE A 223 2.70 12.80 -15.64
N ASN A 224 3.16 14.00 -15.99
CA ASN A 224 2.58 14.89 -17.01
C ASN A 224 3.61 15.27 -18.11
N GLY A 225 4.53 14.37 -18.46
CA GLY A 225 5.52 14.59 -19.53
C GLY A 225 5.12 14.00 -20.89
N GLN A 226 5.81 14.43 -21.95
CA GLN A 226 5.64 13.93 -23.32
C GLN A 226 6.27 12.55 -23.59
N SER A 227 7.23 12.12 -22.75
CA SER A 227 7.81 10.78 -22.87
C SER A 227 6.81 9.71 -22.44
N ALA A 228 7.03 8.48 -22.91
CA ALA A 228 6.33 7.31 -22.41
C ALA A 228 6.78 7.01 -20.97
N GLY A 229 6.04 7.54 -19.99
CA GLY A 229 6.37 7.51 -18.58
C GLY A 229 5.22 6.97 -17.73
N SER A 230 5.58 6.56 -16.51
CA SER A 230 4.65 6.08 -15.50
C SER A 230 4.40 7.13 -14.41
N GLY A 231 3.31 7.00 -13.67
CA GLY A 231 3.10 7.78 -12.45
C GLY A 231 4.00 7.33 -11.30
N ALA A 232 4.29 6.03 -11.16
CA ALA A 232 4.96 5.47 -10.00
C ALA A 232 6.38 4.92 -10.27
N LEU A 233 6.52 3.93 -11.13
CA LEU A 233 7.76 3.18 -11.29
C LEU A 233 8.19 3.07 -12.76
N PHE A 234 9.38 3.58 -13.07
CA PHE A 234 10.04 3.36 -14.36
C PHE A 234 11.35 2.63 -14.18
N ILE A 235 11.50 1.51 -14.88
CA ILE A 235 12.72 0.70 -14.89
C ILE A 235 13.16 0.49 -16.34
N GLU A 236 14.43 0.80 -16.60
CA GLU A 236 15.06 0.55 -17.89
C GLU A 236 16.33 -0.28 -17.72
N PHE A 237 16.35 -1.43 -18.37
CA PHE A 237 17.55 -2.21 -18.60
C PHE A 237 18.11 -1.83 -19.97
N GLY A 238 19.38 -1.42 -20.03
CA GLY A 238 20.05 -1.05 -21.28
C GLY A 238 20.12 -2.20 -22.29
N ASP A 239 20.71 -1.95 -23.46
CA ASP A 239 20.90 -2.94 -24.55
C ASP A 239 21.82 -4.10 -24.10
N ILE A 240 21.24 -5.09 -23.41
CA ILE A 240 21.94 -6.24 -22.82
C ILE A 240 21.69 -7.49 -23.67
N LYS A 241 22.71 -8.33 -23.90
CA LYS A 241 22.49 -9.63 -24.55
C LYS A 241 21.94 -10.62 -23.51
N PRO A 242 20.75 -11.24 -23.71
CA PRO A 242 20.08 -12.07 -22.70
C PRO A 242 20.84 -13.31 -22.20
N LYS A 243 21.91 -13.74 -22.88
CA LYS A 243 22.61 -15.00 -22.58
C LYS A 243 23.70 -14.90 -21.50
N ASP A 244 24.07 -13.70 -21.08
CA ASP A 244 25.21 -13.46 -20.18
C ASP A 244 24.83 -12.65 -18.92
N SER A 245 23.53 -12.46 -18.62
CA SER A 245 23.06 -11.53 -17.58
C SER A 245 22.64 -12.21 -16.26
N SER A 246 23.25 -11.80 -15.15
CA SER A 246 22.81 -12.09 -13.77
C SER A 246 21.74 -11.11 -13.27
N VAL A 247 21.02 -10.49 -14.21
CA VAL A 247 20.10 -9.39 -13.96
C VAL A 247 18.73 -9.93 -13.60
N SER A 248 18.21 -9.53 -12.44
CA SER A 248 16.87 -9.91 -11.98
C SER A 248 16.05 -8.70 -11.53
N LEU A 249 14.73 -8.85 -11.63
CA LEU A 249 13.76 -7.88 -11.15
C LEU A 249 12.69 -8.58 -10.32
N ASP A 250 12.67 -8.27 -9.03
CA ASP A 250 11.64 -8.71 -8.10
C ASP A 250 10.81 -7.51 -7.67
N ILE A 251 9.49 -7.56 -7.92
CA ILE A 251 8.52 -6.63 -7.33
C ILE A 251 7.50 -7.49 -6.60
N VAL A 252 7.49 -7.36 -5.27
CA VAL A 252 6.75 -8.26 -4.40
C VAL A 252 5.98 -7.48 -3.34
N SER A 253 4.74 -7.90 -3.04
CA SER A 253 3.92 -7.34 -1.95
C SER A 253 3.73 -5.80 -2.01
N SER A 254 3.87 -5.19 -3.19
CA SER A 254 3.85 -3.74 -3.36
C SER A 254 2.51 -3.23 -3.88
N ARG A 255 2.19 -1.97 -3.58
CA ARG A 255 0.89 -1.35 -3.87
C ARG A 255 1.02 -0.14 -4.76
N PHE A 256 0.10 -0.03 -5.70
CA PHE A 256 0.02 1.07 -6.65
C PHE A 256 -1.40 1.62 -6.67
N TYR A 257 -1.58 2.80 -6.09
CA TYR A 257 -2.86 3.47 -5.92
C TYR A 257 -2.91 4.80 -6.67
N ASN A 258 -3.98 5.02 -7.41
CA ASN A 258 -4.33 6.32 -8.00
C ASN A 258 -3.22 6.99 -8.82
N ASN A 259 -2.22 6.24 -9.29
CA ASN A 259 -1.08 6.80 -10.00
C ASN A 259 -1.48 7.10 -11.44
N THR A 260 -0.94 8.18 -11.98
CA THR A 260 -1.29 8.68 -13.31
C THR A 260 -0.02 8.87 -14.13
N GLY A 261 0.06 8.29 -15.32
CA GLY A 261 1.16 8.56 -16.25
C GLY A 261 0.72 8.73 -17.70
N SER A 262 1.65 8.82 -18.64
CA SER A 262 1.33 9.09 -20.05
C SER A 262 0.98 7.82 -20.82
N VAL A 263 1.70 6.72 -20.55
CA VAL A 263 1.43 5.37 -21.09
C VAL A 263 0.91 4.40 -20.03
N VAL A 264 1.29 4.62 -18.77
CA VAL A 264 0.89 3.78 -17.64
C VAL A 264 0.79 4.52 -16.32
N GLY A 265 -0.16 4.13 -15.46
CA GLY A 265 -0.27 4.72 -14.13
C GLY A 265 0.80 4.19 -13.18
N ALA A 266 0.93 2.87 -13.07
CA ALA A 266 1.81 2.25 -12.08
C ALA A 266 3.23 1.94 -12.60
N ILE A 267 3.43 0.90 -13.40
CA ILE A 267 4.77 0.39 -13.76
C ILE A 267 5.02 0.48 -15.26
N ALA A 268 6.09 1.17 -15.66
CA ALA A 268 6.66 1.13 -16.99
C ALA A 268 8.00 0.39 -16.96
N LEU A 269 8.13 -0.65 -17.79
CA LEU A 269 9.33 -1.48 -17.88
C LEU A 269 9.86 -1.52 -19.30
N ARG A 270 11.11 -1.09 -19.47
CA ARG A 270 11.89 -1.29 -20.69
C ARG A 270 12.92 -2.39 -20.44
N ASN A 271 12.71 -3.53 -21.06
CA ASN A 271 13.49 -4.74 -20.87
C ASN A 271 14.18 -5.16 -22.18
N ARG A 272 15.49 -4.96 -22.27
CA ARG A 272 16.29 -5.45 -23.40
C ARG A 272 17.21 -6.61 -23.07
N GLY A 273 17.18 -7.17 -21.85
CA GLY A 273 18.04 -8.32 -21.51
C GLY A 273 17.93 -8.92 -20.10
N LEU A 274 16.79 -8.77 -19.41
CA LEU A 274 16.47 -9.50 -18.18
C LEU A 274 16.35 -11.00 -18.43
N SER A 275 16.98 -11.79 -17.56
CA SER A 275 16.87 -13.25 -17.56
C SER A 275 15.68 -13.72 -16.72
N GLU A 276 15.38 -13.06 -15.60
CA GLU A 276 14.29 -13.40 -14.67
C GLU A 276 13.51 -12.16 -14.23
N ILE A 277 12.17 -12.29 -14.17
CA ILE A 277 11.26 -11.27 -13.63
C ILE A 277 10.27 -11.96 -12.70
N LYS A 278 10.18 -11.47 -11.47
CA LYS A 278 9.23 -11.93 -10.47
C LYS A 278 8.27 -10.80 -10.10
N LEU A 279 7.01 -10.98 -10.43
CA LEU A 279 5.92 -10.08 -10.03
C LEU A 279 4.95 -10.88 -9.16
N GLU A 280 4.92 -10.60 -7.86
CA GLU A 280 4.11 -11.35 -6.90
C GLU A 280 3.39 -10.42 -5.93
N ARG A 281 2.17 -10.77 -5.52
CA ARG A 281 1.46 -10.06 -4.45
C ARG A 281 1.31 -8.53 -4.70
N LEU A 282 1.18 -8.12 -5.96
CA LEU A 282 1.03 -6.72 -6.36
C LEU A 282 -0.44 -6.27 -6.40
N LEU A 283 -0.73 -5.13 -5.78
CA LEU A 283 -2.05 -4.53 -5.81
C LEU A 283 -2.06 -3.28 -6.69
N PHE A 284 -2.94 -3.28 -7.70
CA PHE A 284 -3.15 -2.12 -8.56
C PHE A 284 -4.59 -1.59 -8.40
N ARG A 285 -4.73 -0.30 -8.08
CA ARG A 285 -6.05 0.31 -7.95
C ARG A 285 -6.06 1.77 -8.36
N GLY A 286 -7.10 2.20 -9.07
CA GLY A 286 -7.32 3.61 -9.42
C GLY A 286 -6.27 4.22 -10.35
N ASN A 287 -5.27 3.45 -10.78
CA ASN A 287 -4.21 3.89 -11.67
C ASN A 287 -4.77 4.22 -13.05
N LYS A 288 -4.25 5.27 -13.68
CA LYS A 288 -4.76 5.85 -14.91
C LYS A 288 -3.63 6.24 -15.84
N TYR A 289 -3.98 6.50 -17.09
CA TYR A 289 -3.11 7.18 -18.03
C TYR A 289 -3.82 8.40 -18.61
N VAL A 290 -3.09 9.49 -18.82
CA VAL A 290 -3.59 10.70 -19.50
C VAL A 290 -3.07 10.69 -20.92
N GLY A 291 -3.99 10.61 -21.88
CA GLY A 291 -3.64 10.74 -23.29
C GLY A 291 -3.37 12.19 -23.65
N VAL A 292 -2.14 12.66 -23.41
CA VAL A 292 -1.71 13.94 -23.98
C VAL A 292 -1.19 13.67 -25.40
N GLY A 293 -1.69 14.47 -26.34
CA GLY A 293 -1.62 14.22 -27.78
C GLY A 293 -0.22 14.26 -28.41
N THR A 294 -0.24 13.92 -29.70
CA THR A 294 0.83 13.82 -30.73
C THR A 294 1.47 12.46 -30.98
N VAL A 295 1.50 11.52 -30.03
CA VAL A 295 1.88 10.14 -30.35
C VAL A 295 0.65 9.40 -30.90
N THR A 296 0.61 9.18 -32.20
CA THR A 296 -0.41 8.34 -32.85
C THR A 296 -0.34 6.91 -32.30
N ASN A 297 -1.33 6.56 -31.46
CA ASN A 297 -1.63 5.20 -31.00
C ASN A 297 -0.51 4.39 -30.28
N PRO A 298 0.18 4.91 -29.24
CA PRO A 298 0.87 4.00 -28.34
C PRO A 298 -0.19 3.16 -27.61
N LYS A 299 0.02 1.84 -27.53
CA LYS A 299 -0.80 1.01 -26.65
C LYS A 299 -0.64 1.51 -25.21
N LYS A 300 -1.67 1.41 -24.38
CA LYS A 300 -1.65 1.97 -23.00
C LYS A 300 -2.14 0.94 -22.01
N SER A 301 -1.77 1.14 -20.76
CA SER A 301 -2.17 0.30 -19.65
C SER A 301 -2.40 1.18 -18.42
N SER A 302 -3.27 0.80 -17.49
CA SER A 302 -3.34 1.46 -16.19
C SER A 302 -2.25 0.99 -15.22
N CYS A 303 -1.75 -0.23 -15.38
CA CYS A 303 -1.05 -0.97 -14.33
C CYS A 303 0.38 -1.35 -14.71
N LEU A 304 0.56 -2.19 -15.73
CA LEU A 304 1.89 -2.59 -16.21
C LEU A 304 1.97 -2.44 -17.73
N PHE A 305 2.96 -1.66 -18.16
CA PHE A 305 3.29 -1.43 -19.55
C PHE A 305 4.74 -1.83 -19.81
N THR A 306 4.96 -2.61 -20.87
CA THR A 306 6.29 -3.07 -21.27
C THR A 306 6.57 -2.61 -22.70
N PHE A 307 7.81 -2.19 -22.95
CA PHE A 307 8.24 -1.78 -24.30
C PHE A 307 8.65 -2.98 -25.17
N GLU A 308 8.92 -4.12 -24.53
CA GLU A 308 9.35 -5.37 -25.14
C GLU A 308 8.44 -6.54 -24.70
N ASP A 309 8.51 -7.64 -25.46
CA ASP A 309 7.77 -8.88 -25.17
C ASP A 309 8.44 -9.64 -24.01
N LEU A 310 7.68 -9.87 -22.94
CA LEU A 310 8.14 -10.57 -21.74
C LEU A 310 7.68 -12.03 -21.66
N LYS A 311 7.12 -12.60 -22.73
CA LYS A 311 6.60 -13.98 -22.69
C LYS A 311 7.65 -15.03 -22.31
N VAL A 312 8.91 -14.81 -22.63
CA VAL A 312 9.99 -15.73 -22.27
C VAL A 312 10.21 -15.76 -20.75
N GLN A 313 10.07 -14.61 -20.08
CA GLN A 313 10.29 -14.46 -18.64
C GLN A 313 9.04 -14.81 -17.83
N LEU A 314 7.86 -14.46 -18.33
CA LEU A 314 6.61 -14.54 -17.58
C LEU A 314 5.63 -15.61 -18.12
N GLY A 315 5.97 -16.30 -19.21
CA GLY A 315 5.11 -17.29 -19.86
C GLY A 315 4.16 -16.68 -20.91
N ASP A 316 3.39 -17.54 -21.59
CA ASP A 316 2.34 -17.08 -22.51
C ASP A 316 1.17 -16.50 -21.74
N ASP A 317 0.93 -15.20 -21.94
CA ASP A 317 -0.23 -14.49 -21.43
C ASP A 317 -0.48 -14.66 -19.90
N PRO A 318 0.51 -14.30 -19.04
CA PRO A 318 0.43 -14.50 -17.59
C PRO A 318 -0.70 -13.70 -16.92
N PHE A 319 -1.34 -12.81 -17.66
CA PHE A 319 -2.46 -11.99 -17.23
C PHE A 319 -3.71 -12.23 -18.10
N ALA A 320 -3.80 -13.31 -18.87
CA ALA A 320 -4.90 -13.60 -19.83
C ALA A 320 -6.31 -13.38 -19.28
N THR A 321 -6.50 -13.69 -17.99
CA THR A 321 -7.78 -13.57 -17.28
C THR A 321 -8.07 -12.16 -16.78
N CYS A 322 -7.14 -11.22 -16.98
CA CYS A 322 -7.02 -9.96 -16.25
C CYS A 322 -7.09 -8.69 -17.11
N TYR A 323 -7.27 -8.81 -18.43
CA TYR A 323 -7.43 -7.64 -19.30
C TYR A 323 -8.42 -7.94 -20.43
N ALA A 324 -8.95 -6.89 -21.08
CA ALA A 324 -9.44 -7.02 -22.45
C ALA A 324 -8.30 -6.60 -23.38
N THR A 325 -8.10 -7.35 -24.46
CA THR A 325 -7.30 -6.88 -25.58
C THR A 325 -7.85 -5.52 -25.98
N GLN A 326 -7.07 -4.46 -25.76
CA GLN A 326 -7.42 -3.16 -26.29
C GLN A 326 -7.26 -3.28 -27.81
N GLN A 327 -8.37 -3.58 -28.52
CA GLN A 327 -8.40 -3.52 -29.97
C GLN A 327 -8.13 -2.07 -30.35
N VAL A 328 -6.88 -1.81 -30.73
CA VAL A 328 -6.55 -0.65 -31.54
C VAL A 328 -7.19 -0.91 -32.89
N ASP A 329 -8.11 -0.03 -33.29
CA ASP A 329 -8.78 -0.02 -34.58
C ASP A 329 -7.76 -0.27 -35.71
N LEU A 330 -7.74 -1.50 -36.22
CA LEU A 330 -6.77 -2.00 -37.21
C LEU A 330 -6.82 -1.24 -38.54
N LEU A 331 -7.81 -0.36 -38.72
CA LEU A 331 -8.01 0.47 -39.90
C LEU A 331 -7.27 1.82 -39.86
N LYS A 332 -6.59 2.16 -38.76
CA LYS A 332 -5.73 3.35 -38.69
C LYS A 332 -4.26 2.96 -38.55
N SER A 333 -3.73 2.40 -39.63
CA SER A 333 -2.29 2.26 -39.83
C SER A 333 -1.66 3.66 -39.96
N ASN A 334 -0.74 3.98 -39.06
CA ASN A 334 0.37 4.86 -39.40
C ASN A 334 1.65 4.28 -38.82
N LEU A 335 2.62 4.13 -39.72
CA LEU A 335 3.97 3.69 -39.49
C LEU A 335 4.71 4.77 -38.70
N ASP A 336 5.08 4.46 -37.47
CA ASP A 336 6.32 4.96 -36.89
C ASP A 336 7.06 3.77 -36.29
N GLU A 337 8.10 3.32 -37.00
CA GLU A 337 8.87 2.11 -36.73
C GLU A 337 9.83 2.25 -35.52
N THR A 338 9.68 3.30 -34.70
CA THR A 338 10.55 3.53 -33.55
C THR A 338 10.21 2.66 -32.32
N PHE A 339 9.07 1.96 -32.30
CA PHE A 339 8.59 1.25 -31.11
C PHE A 339 7.90 -0.12 -31.37
N GLY A 340 8.41 -0.89 -32.33
CA GLY A 340 7.75 -2.07 -32.95
C GLY A 340 7.27 -3.24 -32.08
N ASN A 341 7.51 -3.29 -30.76
CA ASN A 341 7.11 -4.42 -29.89
C ASN A 341 6.33 -4.01 -28.63
N GLN A 342 5.78 -2.80 -28.57
CA GLN A 342 4.96 -2.39 -27.43
C GLN A 342 3.73 -3.31 -27.28
N LEU A 343 3.60 -3.93 -26.11
CA LEU A 343 2.45 -4.75 -25.74
C LEU A 343 1.95 -4.27 -24.37
N PRO A 344 0.70 -3.79 -24.25
CA PRO A 344 0.11 -3.52 -22.95
C PRO A 344 -0.01 -4.88 -22.29
N PHE A 345 0.69 -5.03 -21.18
CA PHE A 345 0.88 -6.33 -20.58
C PHE A 345 -0.21 -6.64 -19.55
N PHE A 346 -0.72 -5.61 -18.87
CA PHE A 346 -1.91 -5.72 -18.01
C PHE A 346 -2.63 -4.38 -17.92
N ALA A 347 -3.88 -4.28 -18.42
CA ALA A 347 -4.72 -3.08 -18.34
C ALA A 347 -6.02 -3.40 -17.59
N SER A 348 -6.26 -2.66 -16.50
CA SER A 348 -7.48 -2.79 -15.70
C SER A 348 -8.64 -2.12 -16.43
N LEU A 349 -9.69 -2.89 -16.76
CA LEU A 349 -10.93 -2.34 -17.37
C LEU A 349 -11.84 -1.65 -16.36
N GLU A 350 -11.62 -1.92 -15.08
CA GLU A 350 -12.37 -1.36 -13.97
C GLU A 350 -11.43 -0.48 -13.14
N SER A 351 -11.94 0.49 -12.38
CA SER A 351 -11.11 1.30 -11.48
C SER A 351 -10.42 0.48 -10.37
N SER A 352 -10.68 -0.82 -10.27
CA SER A 352 -10.21 -1.71 -9.20
C SER A 352 -10.17 -3.15 -9.71
N TYR A 353 -9.10 -3.55 -10.43
CA TYR A 353 -8.91 -4.94 -10.82
C TYR A 353 -7.87 -5.62 -9.93
N TYR A 354 -8.23 -6.81 -9.43
CA TYR A 354 -7.39 -7.67 -8.61
C TYR A 354 -6.95 -8.85 -9.46
N SER A 355 -5.65 -8.96 -9.77
CA SER A 355 -5.14 -10.20 -10.35
C SER A 355 -4.97 -11.22 -9.22
N ALA A 356 -5.72 -12.32 -9.29
CA ALA A 356 -5.66 -13.39 -8.28
C ALA A 356 -4.26 -14.05 -8.17
N HIS A 357 -3.41 -13.91 -9.19
CA HIS A 357 -2.01 -14.35 -9.16
C HIS A 357 -1.08 -13.39 -8.39
N LEU A 358 -1.58 -12.23 -7.99
CA LEU A 358 -0.84 -11.13 -7.36
C LEU A 358 -1.42 -10.73 -6.01
N ILE A 359 -2.08 -11.62 -5.26
CA ILE A 359 -2.52 -11.34 -3.88
C ILE A 359 -1.74 -12.24 -2.92
N PRO A 360 -1.31 -11.76 -1.74
CA PRO A 360 -0.90 -12.66 -0.66
C PRO A 360 -1.99 -13.70 -0.41
N PRO A 361 -1.65 -14.92 0.06
CA PRO A 361 -2.68 -15.83 0.54
C PRO A 361 -3.57 -15.09 1.55
N ALA A 362 -4.89 -15.14 1.36
CA ALA A 362 -5.83 -14.51 2.27
C ALA A 362 -5.53 -15.00 3.70
N ILE A 363 -5.24 -14.07 4.60
CA ILE A 363 -5.09 -14.40 6.02
C ILE A 363 -6.46 -14.85 6.50
N LYS A 364 -6.52 -16.04 7.08
CA LYS A 364 -7.73 -16.57 7.69
C LYS A 364 -7.68 -16.29 9.18
N VAL A 365 -8.69 -15.60 9.68
CA VAL A 365 -8.90 -15.42 11.13
C VAL A 365 -10.22 -16.05 11.52
N TYR A 366 -10.27 -16.64 12.71
CA TYR A 366 -11.46 -17.28 13.25
C TYR A 366 -12.11 -16.41 14.31
N VAL A 367 -13.45 -16.37 14.32
CA VAL A 367 -14.26 -15.67 15.31
C VAL A 367 -15.22 -16.65 15.98
N GLN A 368 -15.26 -16.62 17.31
CA GLN A 368 -16.16 -17.43 18.12
C GLN A 368 -16.62 -16.61 19.33
N THR A 369 -17.91 -16.24 19.35
CA THR A 369 -18.48 -15.41 20.43
C THR A 369 -18.90 -16.25 21.64
N GLU A 370 -19.28 -17.52 21.42
CA GLU A 370 -19.52 -18.50 22.46
C GLU A 370 -18.24 -19.33 22.69
N VAL A 371 -17.41 -18.94 23.64
CA VAL A 371 -16.36 -19.82 24.15
C VAL A 371 -17.06 -21.03 24.78
N PRO A 372 -16.85 -22.27 24.32
CA PRO A 372 -17.34 -23.43 25.06
C PRO A 372 -16.70 -23.31 26.45
N PRO A 373 -17.45 -23.47 27.54
CA PRO A 373 -16.84 -23.53 28.86
C PRO A 373 -16.02 -24.82 28.91
N GLU A 374 -14.77 -24.78 28.43
CA GLU A 374 -13.76 -25.63 29.02
C GLU A 374 -13.60 -25.12 30.44
N VAL A 375 -14.35 -25.75 31.32
CA VAL A 375 -14.06 -25.80 32.74
C VAL A 375 -12.68 -26.44 32.83
N ILE A 376 -11.64 -25.62 32.72
CA ILE A 376 -10.37 -25.95 33.35
C ILE A 376 -10.68 -25.84 34.83
N GLU A 377 -11.09 -26.95 35.44
CA GLU A 377 -11.08 -27.04 36.90
C GLU A 377 -9.64 -26.71 37.31
N PRO A 378 -9.42 -25.65 38.11
CA PRO A 378 -8.08 -25.38 38.60
C PRO A 378 -7.70 -26.57 39.47
N GLU A 379 -6.69 -27.34 39.06
CA GLU A 379 -6.00 -28.21 40.01
C GLU A 379 -5.52 -27.32 41.17
N GLU A 380 -5.94 -27.66 42.39
CA GLU A 380 -5.59 -26.91 43.60
C GLU A 380 -4.07 -26.70 43.67
N GLY A 381 -3.63 -25.44 43.49
CA GLY A 381 -2.26 -25.02 43.80
C GLY A 381 -1.44 -24.34 42.71
N GLN A 382 -2.02 -23.92 41.58
CA GLN A 382 -1.30 -23.07 40.61
C GLN A 382 -1.80 -21.62 40.62
N ASP A 383 -0.90 -20.72 41.02
CA ASP A 383 -1.04 -19.26 40.92
C ASP A 383 -1.19 -18.82 39.44
N GLU A 384 -2.08 -17.86 39.22
CA GLU A 384 -2.25 -17.03 38.00
C GLU A 384 -1.99 -17.74 36.66
N GLN A 385 -3.02 -18.41 36.12
CA GLN A 385 -3.04 -18.73 34.69
C GLN A 385 -3.00 -17.44 33.87
N VAL A 386 -1.88 -17.21 33.20
CA VAL A 386 -1.75 -16.26 32.09
C VAL A 386 -2.86 -16.60 31.09
N LYS A 387 -3.87 -15.72 30.95
CA LYS A 387 -4.82 -15.82 29.85
C LYS A 387 -4.03 -15.71 28.56
N GLU A 388 -3.84 -16.82 27.87
CA GLU A 388 -3.25 -16.81 26.54
C GLU A 388 -4.13 -15.95 25.61
N GLU A 389 -3.57 -14.87 25.05
CA GLU A 389 -4.32 -13.90 24.23
C GLU A 389 -4.83 -14.55 22.93
N ALA A 390 -6.08 -14.30 22.52
CA ALA A 390 -6.56 -14.82 21.23
C ALA A 390 -5.65 -14.35 20.07
N ASP A 391 -5.24 -15.27 19.20
CA ASP A 391 -4.36 -14.97 18.05
C ASP A 391 -5.09 -15.08 16.69
N GLY A 392 -6.36 -15.48 16.71
CA GLY A 392 -7.19 -15.62 15.51
C GLY A 392 -7.00 -16.94 14.78
N SER A 393 -6.23 -17.88 15.31
CA SER A 393 -6.13 -19.24 14.79
C SER A 393 -7.41 -20.03 15.03
N ILE A 394 -7.53 -21.20 14.40
CA ILE A 394 -8.68 -22.10 14.57
C ILE A 394 -8.86 -22.55 16.03
N ASP A 395 -7.75 -22.72 16.76
CA ASP A 395 -7.73 -23.19 18.13
C ASP A 395 -7.90 -22.04 19.14
N ARG A 396 -7.50 -20.82 18.76
CA ARG A 396 -7.61 -19.60 19.58
C ARG A 396 -8.31 -18.47 18.82
N PRO A 397 -9.61 -18.64 18.50
CA PRO A 397 -10.38 -17.65 17.74
C PRO A 397 -10.56 -16.35 18.52
N PHE A 398 -10.74 -15.24 17.79
CA PHE A 398 -11.13 -13.97 18.39
C PHE A 398 -12.56 -14.01 18.92
N SER A 399 -12.79 -13.29 20.02
CA SER A 399 -14.11 -13.25 20.68
C SER A 399 -15.12 -12.32 20.00
N ASN A 400 -14.67 -11.45 19.08
CA ASN A 400 -15.52 -10.47 18.40
C ASN A 400 -14.95 -10.03 17.04
N PHE A 401 -15.83 -9.43 16.23
CA PHE A 401 -15.53 -8.95 14.87
C PHE A 401 -14.46 -7.84 14.82
N PRO A 402 -14.50 -6.78 15.66
CA PRO A 402 -13.50 -5.72 15.62
C PRO A 402 -12.07 -6.23 15.85
N GLN A 403 -11.86 -7.14 16.82
CA GLN A 403 -10.55 -7.74 17.07
C GLN A 403 -10.05 -8.52 15.85
N ALA A 404 -10.91 -9.36 15.27
CA ALA A 404 -10.55 -10.12 14.07
C ALA A 404 -10.22 -9.23 12.88
N LEU A 405 -10.99 -8.15 12.67
CA LEU A 405 -10.72 -7.19 11.59
C LEU A 405 -9.41 -6.42 11.80
N SER A 406 -9.03 -6.15 13.05
CA SER A 406 -7.76 -5.49 13.37
C SER A 406 -6.54 -6.39 13.15
N ALA A 407 -6.72 -7.71 13.27
CA ALA A 407 -5.68 -8.71 13.02
C ALA A 407 -5.51 -9.06 11.53
N LEU A 408 -6.52 -8.78 10.71
CA LEU A 408 -6.39 -8.91 9.26
C LEU A 408 -5.41 -7.88 8.71
N SER A 409 -4.67 -8.27 7.67
CA SER A 409 -3.82 -7.35 6.93
C SER A 409 -4.65 -6.20 6.36
N GLU A 410 -3.98 -5.11 6.00
CA GLU A 410 -4.62 -4.01 5.27
C GLU A 410 -5.11 -4.39 3.86
N TYR A 411 -4.79 -5.60 3.38
CA TYR A 411 -5.38 -6.19 2.18
C TYR A 411 -6.73 -6.87 2.45
N GLY A 412 -7.08 -7.07 3.72
CA GLY A 412 -8.20 -7.89 4.17
C GLY A 412 -7.83 -9.38 4.29
N GLY A 413 -8.80 -10.25 4.04
CA GLY A 413 -8.66 -11.70 4.20
C GLY A 413 -9.99 -12.39 4.43
N ASP A 414 -9.95 -13.61 4.96
CA ASP A 414 -11.13 -14.39 5.28
C ASP A 414 -11.37 -14.36 6.79
N MET A 415 -12.59 -14.01 7.19
CA MET A 415 -13.08 -14.12 8.56
C MET A 415 -14.04 -15.30 8.64
N ILE A 416 -13.65 -16.34 9.37
CA ILE A 416 -14.40 -17.58 9.52
C ILE A 416 -15.08 -17.62 10.88
N LEU A 417 -16.40 -17.72 10.88
CA LEU A 417 -17.21 -17.76 12.10
C LEU A 417 -17.41 -19.21 12.55
N LYS A 418 -16.92 -19.55 13.76
CA LYS A 418 -17.10 -20.87 14.42
C LYS A 418 -18.25 -20.84 15.42
N GLY A 419 -19.30 -21.64 15.19
CA GLY A 419 -20.53 -21.63 15.99
C GLY A 419 -21.79 -21.23 15.21
N ASP A 420 -22.93 -21.31 15.90
CA ASP A 420 -24.25 -21.18 15.29
C ASP A 420 -24.88 -19.79 15.46
N THR A 421 -24.38 -18.99 16.41
CA THR A 421 -24.96 -17.69 16.80
C THR A 421 -23.87 -16.68 17.15
N TYR A 422 -24.07 -15.42 16.76
CA TYR A 422 -23.17 -14.30 17.04
C TYR A 422 -23.95 -13.03 17.35
N ASP A 423 -23.49 -12.29 18.34
CA ASP A 423 -23.97 -10.94 18.62
C ASP A 423 -23.01 -9.91 18.03
N LEU A 424 -23.55 -9.01 17.20
CA LEU A 424 -22.83 -7.86 16.66
C LEU A 424 -23.22 -6.62 17.44
N ILE A 425 -22.41 -6.32 18.46
CA ILE A 425 -22.66 -5.27 19.45
C ILE A 425 -22.10 -3.92 18.99
N ASP A 426 -21.00 -3.96 18.24
CA ASP A 426 -20.28 -2.79 17.78
C ASP A 426 -20.43 -2.58 16.27
N SER A 427 -20.27 -1.32 15.86
CA SER A 427 -20.13 -0.97 14.45
C SER A 427 -18.75 -1.37 13.95
N VAL A 428 -18.71 -2.00 12.77
CA VAL A 428 -17.49 -2.43 12.10
C VAL A 428 -17.31 -1.60 10.84
N GLU A 429 -16.29 -0.74 10.83
CA GLU A 429 -15.91 0.00 9.64
C GLU A 429 -14.85 -0.76 8.84
N ILE A 430 -15.15 -1.01 7.57
CA ILE A 430 -14.27 -1.63 6.60
C ILE A 430 -13.96 -0.57 5.54
N SER A 431 -12.73 -0.07 5.61
CA SER A 431 -12.26 1.06 4.81
C SER A 431 -10.92 0.74 4.14
N LEU A 432 -10.29 1.76 3.55
CA LEU A 432 -8.94 1.68 2.96
C LEU A 432 -8.78 0.52 1.98
N TYR A 433 -9.75 0.32 1.10
CA TYR A 433 -9.61 -0.62 -0.01
C TYR A 433 -9.49 -2.11 0.37
N ARG A 434 -9.72 -2.49 1.64
CA ARG A 434 -9.67 -3.88 2.13
C ARG A 434 -10.68 -4.78 1.42
N GLY A 435 -10.26 -6.02 1.12
CA GLY A 435 -11.13 -7.10 0.62
C GLY A 435 -11.42 -8.12 1.73
N LEU A 436 -12.65 -8.16 2.24
CA LEU A 436 -13.04 -9.03 3.34
C LEU A 436 -14.05 -10.07 2.88
N ASN A 437 -13.74 -11.36 3.05
CA ASN A 437 -14.70 -12.44 2.91
C ASN A 437 -15.16 -12.90 4.30
N ILE A 438 -16.45 -12.93 4.55
CA ILE A 438 -17.04 -13.40 5.80
C ILE A 438 -17.86 -14.66 5.49
N GLY A 439 -17.48 -15.77 6.10
CA GLY A 439 -18.13 -17.07 5.90
C GLY A 439 -18.23 -17.85 7.20
N PRO A 440 -19.23 -18.74 7.35
CA PRO A 440 -19.27 -19.65 8.47
C PRO A 440 -18.29 -20.81 8.26
N GLU A 441 -17.82 -21.41 9.36
CA GLU A 441 -17.08 -22.68 9.29
C GLU A 441 -18.00 -23.81 8.80
N THR A 442 -19.24 -23.86 9.31
CA THR A 442 -20.25 -24.83 8.92
C THR A 442 -21.66 -24.22 8.99
N GLY A 443 -22.59 -24.78 8.20
CA GLY A 443 -24.01 -24.45 8.29
C GLY A 443 -24.37 -23.04 7.79
N LYS A 444 -25.48 -22.51 8.33
CA LYS A 444 -26.01 -21.17 8.02
C LYS A 444 -26.34 -20.45 9.34
N PRO A 445 -25.31 -19.98 10.08
CA PRO A 445 -25.48 -19.45 11.43
C PRO A 445 -26.15 -18.07 11.45
N SER A 446 -26.58 -17.66 12.64
CA SER A 446 -27.31 -16.42 12.87
C SER A 446 -26.40 -15.32 13.42
N ILE A 447 -26.45 -14.13 12.82
CA ILE A 447 -25.80 -12.92 13.33
C ILE A 447 -26.89 -11.95 13.78
N TYR A 448 -26.94 -11.67 15.08
CA TYR A 448 -27.87 -10.74 15.70
C TYR A 448 -27.28 -9.34 15.74
N ASN A 449 -27.94 -8.37 15.11
CA ASN A 449 -27.59 -6.97 15.24
C ASN A 449 -28.23 -6.39 16.50
N VAL A 450 -27.40 -6.20 17.53
CA VAL A 450 -27.82 -5.79 18.88
C VAL A 450 -27.42 -4.34 19.20
N ILE A 451 -27.01 -3.55 18.21
CA ILE A 451 -26.59 -2.15 18.38
C ILE A 451 -27.75 -1.32 18.97
N ARG A 452 -27.54 -0.78 20.18
CA ARG A 452 -28.60 -0.20 21.04
C ARG A 452 -28.81 1.32 20.89
N TRP A 453 -28.05 2.01 20.05
CA TRP A 453 -28.05 3.48 19.94
C TRP A 453 -28.36 3.93 18.51
N VAL A 454 -29.30 4.87 18.36
CA VAL A 454 -29.84 5.30 17.05
C VAL A 454 -30.00 6.82 16.99
N ASN A 455 -29.09 7.47 16.27
CA ASN A 455 -29.53 8.44 15.28
C ASN A 455 -29.77 7.69 13.96
N GLN A 456 -30.36 8.32 12.93
CA GLN A 456 -30.68 7.67 11.65
C GLN A 456 -29.46 7.12 10.85
N GLN A 457 -28.23 7.24 11.37
CA GLN A 457 -27.00 6.86 10.69
C GLN A 457 -26.23 5.72 11.36
N SER A 458 -26.84 4.98 12.30
CA SER A 458 -26.16 3.86 12.96
C SER A 458 -26.20 2.60 12.08
N TYR A 459 -25.06 1.91 11.95
CA TYR A 459 -24.89 0.70 11.14
C TYR A 459 -24.02 -0.36 11.81
N SER A 460 -24.25 -1.63 11.48
CA SER A 460 -23.42 -2.76 11.88
C SER A 460 -22.14 -2.89 11.05
N PHE A 461 -22.25 -2.78 9.73
CA PHE A 461 -21.13 -2.78 8.80
C PHE A 461 -21.12 -1.49 8.00
N HIS A 462 -20.00 -0.77 8.04
CA HIS A 462 -19.74 0.38 7.18
C HIS A 462 -18.73 0.00 6.12
N VAL A 463 -19.16 -0.11 4.87
CA VAL A 463 -18.27 -0.43 3.76
C VAL A 463 -17.96 0.85 3.02
N ILE A 464 -16.79 1.42 3.28
CA ILE A 464 -16.40 2.73 2.76
C ILE A 464 -15.09 2.73 2.01
N SER A 465 -14.76 3.90 1.44
CA SER A 465 -13.47 4.14 0.80
C SER A 465 -13.11 3.01 -0.15
N SER A 466 -14.11 2.54 -0.89
CA SER A 466 -13.91 1.56 -1.95
C SER A 466 -13.46 0.17 -1.46
N ALA A 467 -13.64 -0.14 -0.18
CA ALA A 467 -13.53 -1.50 0.35
C ALA A 467 -14.54 -2.47 -0.30
N GLN A 468 -14.23 -3.77 -0.23
CA GLN A 468 -15.05 -4.85 -0.76
C GLN A 468 -15.35 -5.86 0.33
N VAL A 469 -16.63 -6.17 0.52
CA VAL A 469 -17.07 -7.16 1.49
C VAL A 469 -17.91 -8.21 0.79
N SER A 470 -17.53 -9.47 0.94
CA SER A 470 -18.31 -10.63 0.50
C SER A 470 -18.81 -11.38 1.72
N VAL A 471 -20.11 -11.63 1.78
CA VAL A 471 -20.74 -12.41 2.86
C VAL A 471 -21.55 -13.55 2.27
N SER A 472 -21.40 -14.75 2.81
CA SER A 472 -22.13 -15.91 2.32
C SER A 472 -22.67 -16.82 3.40
N SER A 473 -23.86 -17.38 3.19
CA SER A 473 -24.47 -18.42 4.03
C SER A 473 -24.65 -18.01 5.50
N PHE A 474 -25.32 -16.88 5.72
CA PHE A 474 -25.70 -16.40 7.06
C PHE A 474 -27.19 -16.06 7.15
N ARG A 475 -27.70 -16.02 8.38
CA ARG A 475 -28.95 -15.33 8.73
C ARG A 475 -28.63 -14.07 9.51
N PHE A 476 -28.85 -12.91 8.95
CA PHE A 476 -28.81 -11.66 9.71
C PHE A 476 -30.16 -11.38 10.33
N ILE A 477 -30.18 -11.23 11.65
CA ILE A 477 -31.38 -10.99 12.44
C ILE A 477 -31.24 -9.63 13.09
N GLN A 478 -32.11 -8.69 12.70
CA GLN A 478 -32.18 -7.39 13.34
C GLN A 478 -33.01 -7.51 14.61
N GLY A 479 -32.36 -7.49 15.78
CA GLY A 479 -32.98 -8.08 16.97
C GLY A 479 -31.94 -8.51 18.00
N ASN A 480 -32.30 -8.49 19.28
CA ASN A 480 -31.64 -9.35 20.26
C ASN A 480 -32.18 -10.78 20.12
N ILE A 481 -31.45 -11.77 20.62
CA ILE A 481 -31.91 -13.17 20.66
C ILE A 481 -33.24 -13.33 21.42
N ASP A 482 -33.46 -12.52 22.45
CA ASP A 482 -34.67 -12.49 23.28
C ASP A 482 -35.75 -11.52 22.77
N GLY A 483 -35.48 -10.81 21.66
CA GLY A 483 -36.38 -9.83 21.05
C GLY A 483 -36.44 -8.47 21.77
N SER A 484 -35.69 -8.26 22.86
CA SER A 484 -35.89 -7.15 23.82
C SER A 484 -35.48 -5.73 23.39
N LEU A 485 -35.15 -5.50 22.11
CA LEU A 485 -34.82 -4.14 21.63
C LEU A 485 -36.01 -3.20 21.85
N ASN A 486 -35.80 -2.07 22.53
CA ASN A 486 -36.87 -1.29 23.16
C ASN A 486 -37.22 0.05 22.48
N THR A 487 -36.52 0.46 21.41
CA THR A 487 -36.73 1.79 20.79
C THR A 487 -36.65 1.81 19.26
N ARG A 488 -35.53 1.39 18.66
CA ARG A 488 -35.31 1.24 17.20
C ARG A 488 -34.03 0.43 16.96
N SER A 489 -33.86 -0.10 15.76
CA SER A 489 -32.66 -0.83 15.34
C SER A 489 -31.80 0.01 14.36
N SER A 490 -30.51 -0.34 14.24
CA SER A 490 -29.56 0.24 13.26
C SER A 490 -29.65 -0.46 11.90
N GLN A 491 -29.11 0.15 10.84
CA GLN A 491 -28.95 -0.52 9.56
C GLN A 491 -27.94 -1.67 9.66
N LEU A 492 -28.10 -2.77 8.93
CA LEU A 492 -27.09 -3.85 8.95
C LEU A 492 -25.87 -3.45 8.11
N PHE A 493 -26.09 -3.01 6.89
CA PHE A 493 -25.02 -2.59 5.99
C PHE A 493 -25.26 -1.16 5.52
N LEU A 494 -24.27 -0.28 5.74
CA LEU A 494 -24.13 0.99 5.04
C LEU A 494 -22.94 0.88 4.09
N VAL A 495 -23.18 1.05 2.79
CA VAL A 495 -22.15 1.00 1.74
C VAL A 495 -22.00 2.40 1.15
N ASP A 496 -20.97 3.15 1.56
CA ASP A 496 -20.66 4.47 1.01
C ASP A 496 -19.39 4.41 0.14
N ARG A 497 -19.55 4.44 -1.19
CA ARG A 497 -18.43 4.31 -2.15
C ARG A 497 -17.66 2.98 -2.05
N GLY A 498 -18.21 1.95 -1.39
CA GLY A 498 -17.71 0.58 -1.29
C GLY A 498 -18.43 -0.43 -2.18
N SER A 499 -18.11 -1.73 -2.03
CA SER A 499 -18.79 -2.84 -2.69
C SER A 499 -19.24 -3.90 -1.68
N LEU A 500 -20.50 -4.33 -1.78
CA LEU A 500 -21.06 -5.42 -0.99
C LEU A 500 -21.54 -6.55 -1.91
N SER A 501 -21.06 -7.76 -1.66
CA SER A 501 -21.46 -8.98 -2.35
C SER A 501 -22.08 -9.96 -1.35
N LEU A 502 -23.31 -10.39 -1.61
CA LEU A 502 -24.09 -11.26 -0.74
C LEU A 502 -24.53 -12.49 -1.52
N LYS A 503 -24.33 -13.67 -0.93
CA LYS A 503 -24.75 -14.94 -1.53
C LYS A 503 -25.38 -15.86 -0.48
N ASP A 504 -26.61 -16.33 -0.73
CA ASP A 504 -27.30 -17.22 0.21
C ASP A 504 -27.41 -16.59 1.61
N VAL A 505 -27.83 -15.32 1.69
CA VAL A 505 -27.96 -14.58 2.95
C VAL A 505 -29.43 -14.29 3.23
N ASP A 506 -29.90 -14.66 4.41
CA ASP A 506 -31.26 -14.36 4.87
C ASP A 506 -31.24 -13.16 5.82
N PHE A 507 -32.08 -12.18 5.58
CA PHE A 507 -32.32 -11.03 6.43
C PHE A 507 -33.72 -11.15 7.03
N THR A 508 -33.83 -11.04 8.34
CA THR A 508 -35.10 -11.03 9.07
C THR A 508 -35.02 -10.12 10.30
N THR A 509 -36.12 -9.99 11.03
CA THR A 509 -36.17 -9.27 12.30
C THR A 509 -36.60 -10.18 13.43
N ASN A 510 -36.08 -9.92 14.64
CA ASN A 510 -36.57 -10.50 15.88
C ASN A 510 -36.84 -9.36 16.86
N LEU A 511 -37.97 -8.70 16.67
CA LEU A 511 -38.38 -7.51 17.42
C LEU A 511 -39.73 -7.74 18.07
N LEU A 512 -39.97 -7.14 19.24
CA LEU A 512 -41.29 -7.14 19.85
C LEU A 512 -42.31 -6.48 18.91
N SER A 513 -43.55 -6.97 18.98
CA SER A 513 -44.67 -6.47 18.18
C SER A 513 -44.82 -4.95 18.27
N GLY A 514 -44.95 -4.30 17.11
CA GLY A 514 -45.15 -2.84 16.99
C GLY A 514 -43.85 -2.02 16.94
N ILE A 515 -42.69 -2.64 17.13
CA ILE A 515 -41.39 -1.97 16.96
C ILE A 515 -41.05 -1.91 15.47
N ARG A 516 -40.68 -0.70 15.02
CA ARG A 516 -40.24 -0.49 13.65
C ARG A 516 -38.73 -0.56 13.54
N SER A 517 -38.24 -1.27 12.54
CA SER A 517 -36.82 -1.41 12.23
C SER A 517 -36.33 -0.36 11.21
N SER A 518 -35.03 -0.09 11.22
CA SER A 518 -34.34 0.52 10.09
C SER A 518 -34.05 -0.51 9.00
N GLY A 519 -33.76 -0.04 7.79
CA GLY A 519 -33.45 -0.92 6.65
C GLY A 519 -32.29 -1.89 6.87
N PHE A 520 -32.26 -2.99 6.11
CA PHE A 520 -31.14 -3.94 6.19
C PHE A 520 -29.91 -3.41 5.45
N ILE A 521 -30.08 -2.94 4.22
CA ILE A 521 -28.98 -2.49 3.37
C ILE A 521 -29.25 -1.09 2.87
N ASN A 522 -28.25 -0.22 2.97
CA ASN A 522 -28.25 1.12 2.41
C ASN A 522 -27.00 1.36 1.59
N VAL A 523 -27.14 1.65 0.29
CA VAL A 523 -26.03 1.87 -0.64
C VAL A 523 -26.04 3.30 -1.12
N ASN A 524 -24.97 4.05 -0.84
CA ASN A 524 -24.72 5.40 -1.31
C ASN A 524 -23.49 5.40 -2.24
N THR A 525 -23.64 5.71 -3.52
CA THR A 525 -22.50 5.85 -4.45
C THR A 525 -21.61 4.58 -4.53
N GLY A 526 -22.17 3.39 -4.25
CA GLY A 526 -21.45 2.12 -4.14
C GLY A 526 -21.92 1.04 -5.12
N TYR A 527 -21.44 -0.18 -4.89
CA TYR A 527 -21.77 -1.39 -5.66
C TYR A 527 -22.52 -2.39 -4.77
N LEU A 528 -23.55 -3.05 -5.32
CA LEU A 528 -24.28 -4.12 -4.64
C LEU A 528 -24.48 -5.31 -5.57
N TYR A 529 -24.07 -6.49 -5.10
CA TYR A 529 -24.37 -7.78 -5.70
C TYR A 529 -25.11 -8.64 -4.67
N ALA A 530 -26.34 -9.06 -4.98
CA ALA A 530 -27.11 -9.95 -4.11
C ALA A 530 -27.64 -11.12 -4.93
N ASP A 531 -27.22 -12.34 -4.58
CA ASP A 531 -27.67 -13.57 -5.23
C ASP A 531 -28.26 -14.52 -4.19
N SER A 532 -29.45 -15.06 -4.49
CA SER A 532 -30.08 -16.07 -3.65
C SER A 532 -30.30 -15.60 -2.20
N CYS A 533 -30.57 -14.30 -2.02
CA CYS A 533 -30.78 -13.69 -0.71
C CYS A 533 -32.28 -13.58 -0.39
N THR A 534 -32.64 -13.62 0.89
CA THR A 534 -34.01 -13.41 1.35
C THR A 534 -34.08 -12.17 2.23
N PHE A 535 -35.06 -11.30 2.01
CA PHE A 535 -35.35 -10.13 2.84
C PHE A 535 -36.77 -10.25 3.39
N ALA A 536 -36.89 -10.70 4.63
CA ALA A 536 -38.16 -11.12 5.24
C ALA A 536 -38.51 -10.34 6.51
N ASP A 537 -39.80 -10.35 6.87
CA ASP A 537 -40.33 -9.97 8.19
C ASP A 537 -39.93 -8.59 8.72
N GLY A 538 -39.52 -7.66 7.84
CA GLY A 538 -39.16 -6.31 8.24
C GLY A 538 -40.40 -5.46 8.47
N TYR A 539 -40.52 -4.82 9.65
CA TYR A 539 -41.51 -3.76 9.87
C TYR A 539 -40.82 -2.39 9.85
N PHE A 540 -40.70 -1.78 8.68
CA PHE A 540 -39.82 -0.61 8.51
C PHE A 540 -40.45 0.72 8.94
N ALA A 541 -39.61 1.62 9.47
CA ALA A 541 -40.00 2.99 9.77
C ALA A 541 -40.33 3.80 8.49
N THR A 542 -40.92 4.99 8.66
CA THR A 542 -41.16 5.91 7.52
C THR A 542 -39.82 6.28 6.89
N ASP A 543 -39.76 6.25 5.56
CA ASP A 543 -38.56 6.45 4.71
C ASP A 543 -37.46 5.36 4.80
N ASP A 544 -37.70 4.29 5.55
CA ASP A 544 -36.84 3.09 5.59
C ASP A 544 -37.38 1.99 4.64
N THR A 545 -36.46 1.18 4.11
CA THR A 545 -36.74 0.06 3.21
C THR A 545 -35.85 -1.12 3.53
N ALA A 546 -36.23 -2.34 3.14
CA ALA A 546 -35.37 -3.51 3.35
C ALA A 546 -34.01 -3.30 2.65
N VAL A 547 -34.04 -2.83 1.40
CA VAL A 547 -32.86 -2.41 0.64
C VAL A 547 -33.08 -1.02 0.07
N ARG A 548 -32.18 -0.08 0.37
CA ARG A 548 -32.15 1.28 -0.17
C ARG A 548 -30.91 1.48 -1.02
N ILE A 549 -31.10 2.03 -2.20
CA ILE A 549 -30.04 2.32 -3.16
C ILE A 549 -30.16 3.80 -3.57
N ALA A 550 -29.08 4.56 -3.40
CA ALA A 550 -28.98 5.96 -3.75
C ALA A 550 -27.72 6.20 -4.60
N SER A 551 -27.92 6.70 -5.81
CA SER A 551 -26.85 6.99 -6.80
C SER A 551 -25.85 5.85 -6.96
N PRO A 552 -26.30 4.61 -7.22
CA PRO A 552 -25.40 3.46 -7.30
C PRO A 552 -24.46 3.59 -8.50
N ARG A 553 -23.28 2.98 -8.39
CA ARG A 553 -22.40 2.77 -9.54
C ARG A 553 -22.82 1.55 -10.35
N LEU A 554 -23.19 0.46 -9.66
CA LEU A 554 -23.73 -0.76 -10.26
C LEU A 554 -24.51 -1.55 -9.21
N VAL A 555 -25.64 -2.13 -9.62
CA VAL A 555 -26.45 -3.04 -8.80
C VAL A 555 -26.86 -4.26 -9.61
N ASP A 556 -26.63 -5.46 -9.06
CA ASP A 556 -27.13 -6.74 -9.57
C ASP A 556 -27.82 -7.50 -8.42
N ILE A 557 -29.14 -7.66 -8.50
CA ILE A 557 -29.93 -8.45 -7.56
C ILE A 557 -30.63 -9.56 -8.34
N LYS A 558 -30.28 -10.81 -8.06
CA LYS A 558 -30.78 -11.99 -8.76
C LYS A 558 -31.17 -13.11 -7.81
N ASN A 559 -32.13 -13.93 -8.23
CA ASN A 559 -32.66 -15.07 -7.47
C ASN A 559 -33.02 -14.75 -6.02
N SER A 560 -33.33 -13.49 -5.71
CA SER A 560 -33.51 -13.01 -4.34
C SER A 560 -34.98 -12.71 -4.07
N ASN A 561 -35.43 -12.94 -2.84
CA ASN A 561 -36.83 -12.85 -2.45
C ASN A 561 -37.04 -11.72 -1.43
N PHE A 562 -38.12 -10.97 -1.60
CA PHE A 562 -38.62 -10.01 -0.61
C PHE A 562 -40.01 -10.47 -0.15
N THR A 563 -40.14 -10.90 1.10
CA THR A 563 -41.38 -11.53 1.60
C THR A 563 -41.80 -10.92 2.93
N ASP A 564 -43.11 -10.89 3.19
CA ASP A 564 -43.68 -10.56 4.51
C ASP A 564 -43.21 -9.24 5.17
N ASN A 565 -42.73 -8.29 4.36
CA ASN A 565 -42.31 -6.96 4.80
C ASN A 565 -43.53 -6.05 4.98
N GLN A 566 -43.57 -5.34 6.11
CA GLN A 566 -44.56 -4.34 6.46
C GLN A 566 -43.95 -2.94 6.42
N PHE A 567 -44.72 -1.98 5.94
CA PHE A 567 -44.23 -0.62 5.65
C PHE A 567 -45.02 0.41 6.46
N GLY A 568 -44.32 1.41 6.98
CA GLY A 568 -44.93 2.58 7.60
C GLY A 568 -45.73 3.43 6.61
N ALA A 569 -46.36 4.51 7.09
CA ALA A 569 -47.03 5.46 6.21
C ALA A 569 -45.99 6.28 5.39
N ASN A 570 -46.27 6.47 4.10
CA ASN A 570 -45.52 7.19 3.06
C ASN A 570 -44.09 6.64 2.76
N SER A 571 -43.77 6.52 1.47
CA SER A 571 -42.43 6.32 0.90
C SER A 571 -41.60 5.10 1.32
N SER A 572 -42.20 4.07 1.93
CA SER A 572 -41.51 2.82 2.29
C SER A 572 -41.87 1.69 1.32
N ALA A 573 -40.86 0.88 0.97
CA ALA A 573 -40.95 -0.22 0.01
C ALA A 573 -39.94 -1.31 0.39
N ALA A 574 -40.08 -2.50 -0.19
CA ALA A 574 -39.11 -3.57 0.01
C ALA A 574 -37.73 -3.19 -0.60
N LEU A 575 -37.77 -2.58 -1.78
CA LEU A 575 -36.61 -2.11 -2.52
C LEU A 575 -36.89 -0.69 -3.02
N THR A 576 -35.99 0.24 -2.72
CA THR A 576 -36.04 1.61 -3.25
C THR A 576 -34.74 1.95 -3.95
N VAL A 577 -34.85 2.47 -5.19
CA VAL A 577 -33.73 3.01 -5.96
C VAL A 577 -33.99 4.49 -6.22
N THR A 578 -33.05 5.35 -5.83
CA THR A 578 -33.15 6.81 -5.92
C THR A 578 -31.93 7.38 -6.65
N ALA A 579 -32.16 8.48 -7.39
CA ALA A 579 -31.13 9.26 -8.08
C ALA A 579 -30.21 8.41 -8.99
N ILE A 580 -30.81 7.76 -10.00
CA ILE A 580 -30.11 7.00 -11.07
C ILE A 580 -29.42 7.97 -12.03
#